data_AF-A0A1V5NCL6-F1
#
_entry.id   AF-A0A1V5NCL6-F1
#
_cell.length_a   1.000
_cell.length_b   1.000
_cell.length_c   1.000
_cell.angle_alpha   90.00
_cell.angle_beta   90.00
_cell.angle_gamma   90.00
#
_symmetry.space_group_name_H-M   'P 1'
#
loop_
_entity.id
_entity.type
_entity.pdbx_description
1 polymer ?
#
loop_
_entity_poly.entity_id
_entity_poly.type
_entity_poly.pdbx_seq_one_letter_code
_entity_poly.pdbx_strand_id
1 'polypeptide(L)' 'MFPSNIDKLSKVQCVFKTLKGFGEDLSEVDSFEKLPAMAKEYVKAVEDAVGLPVTIIGVGPSRKQTIFRK' A
#
# COMPACT_ATOMS: atom_id res chain seq x y z
N MET A 1 11.69 -13.15 10.03
CA MET A 1 12.55 -12.33 10.90
C MET A 1 13.55 -11.57 10.02
N PHE A 2 13.70 -10.26 10.22
CA PHE A 2 14.64 -9.44 9.43
C PHE A 2 16.09 -9.70 9.89
N PRO A 3 17.06 -9.99 9.00
CA PRO A 3 18.42 -10.33 9.41
C PRO A 3 19.20 -9.10 9.90
N SER A 4 19.83 -9.22 11.07
CA SER A 4 20.57 -8.10 11.71
C SER A 4 22.03 -7.94 11.24
N ASN A 5 22.55 -8.88 10.45
CA ASN A 5 23.91 -8.84 9.92
C ASN A 5 23.90 -8.40 8.44
N ILE A 6 24.73 -7.41 8.10
CA ILE A 6 24.77 -6.80 6.77
C ILE A 6 25.21 -7.77 5.67
N ASP A 7 26.16 -8.68 5.96
CA ASP A 7 26.63 -9.71 5.03
C ASP A 7 25.58 -10.78 4.74
N LYS A 8 24.67 -10.99 5.69
CA LYS A 8 23.51 -11.88 5.49
C LYS A 8 22.43 -11.17 4.69
N LEU A 9 22.14 -9.91 5.03
CA LEU A 9 21.12 -9.10 4.35
C LEU A 9 21.45 -8.92 2.86
N SER A 10 22.72 -8.70 2.50
CA SER A 10 23.16 -8.52 1.11
C SER A 10 22.97 -9.75 0.21
N LYS A 11 22.80 -10.94 0.80
CA LYS A 11 22.61 -12.21 0.08
C LYS A 11 21.15 -12.66 0.01
N VAL A 12 20.23 -11.93 0.65
CA VAL A 12 18.80 -12.28 0.62
C VAL A 12 18.24 -12.02 -0.77
N GLN A 13 17.43 -12.95 -1.26
CA GLN A 13 16.63 -12.76 -2.46
C GLN A 13 15.23 -12.31 -2.06
N CYS A 14 14.83 -11.14 -2.56
CA CYS A 14 13.48 -10.63 -2.36
C CYS A 14 12.49 -11.45 -3.19
N VAL A 15 11.44 -11.97 -2.53
CA VAL A 15 10.31 -12.61 -3.21
C VAL A 15 9.25 -11.55 -3.45
N PHE A 16 9.06 -11.17 -4.71
CA PHE A 16 8.12 -10.13 -5.10
C PHE A 16 6.77 -10.73 -5.47
N LYS A 17 5.71 -9.97 -5.18
CA LYS A 17 4.36 -10.20 -5.68
C LYS A 17 4.01 -9.12 -6.67
N THR A 18 3.63 -9.50 -7.89
CA THR A 18 3.17 -8.55 -8.91
C THR A 18 1.67 -8.32 -8.78
N LEU A 19 1.26 -7.06 -8.81
CA LEU A 19 -0.13 -6.62 -8.80
C LEU A 19 -0.38 -5.74 -10.02
N LYS A 20 -1.64 -5.63 -10.44
CA LYS A 20 -2.02 -4.72 -11.51
C LYS A 20 -1.90 -3.28 -11.00
N GLY A 21 -1.25 -2.44 -11.79
CA GLY A 21 -1.21 -1.00 -11.52
C GLY A 21 -2.60 -0.37 -11.67
N PHE A 22 -2.79 0.75 -11.00
CA PHE A 22 -3.87 1.69 -11.25
C PHE A 22 -3.26 2.89 -11.98
N GLY A 23 -3.76 3.19 -13.18
CA GLY A 23 -3.28 4.30 -14.01
C GLY A 23 -4.09 5.58 -13.88
N GLU A 24 -5.02 5.61 -12.92
CA GLU A 24 -5.95 6.71 -12.67
C GLU A 24 -5.36 7.69 -11.65
N ASP A 25 -5.63 8.98 -11.83
CA ASP A 25 -5.28 10.00 -10.84
C ASP A 25 -6.14 9.82 -9.58
N LEU A 26 -5.49 9.77 -8.41
CA LEU A 26 -6.15 9.59 -7.12
C LEU A 26 -6.29 10.90 -6.33
N SER A 27 -5.83 12.02 -6.89
CA SER A 27 -5.70 13.30 -6.20
C SER A 27 -7.04 13.86 -5.74
N GLU A 28 -8.14 13.53 -6.43
CA GLU A 28 -9.50 13.97 -6.11
C GLU A 28 -10.28 12.98 -5.24
N VAL A 29 -9.69 11.82 -4.91
CA VAL A 29 -10.37 10.80 -4.12
C VAL A 29 -10.37 11.16 -2.64
N ASP A 30 -11.55 11.25 -2.04
CA ASP A 30 -11.74 11.60 -0.62
C ASP A 30 -12.16 10.41 0.26
N SER A 31 -12.43 9.26 -0.35
CA SER A 31 -13.03 8.10 0.31
C SER A 31 -12.56 6.79 -0.31
N PHE A 32 -12.46 5.74 0.52
CA PHE A 32 -11.97 4.43 0.08
C PHE A 32 -12.87 3.82 -1.01
N GLU A 33 -14.17 4.08 -0.95
CA GLU A 33 -15.15 3.56 -1.92
C GLU A 33 -14.99 4.15 -3.32
N LYS A 34 -14.48 5.38 -3.42
CA LYS A 34 -14.19 6.04 -4.69
C LYS A 34 -12.85 5.64 -5.30
N LEU A 35 -12.02 4.86 -4.58
CA LEU A 35 -10.77 4.34 -5.16
C LEU A 35 -11.04 3.35 -6.30
N PRO A 36 -10.19 3.37 -7.34
CA PRO A 36 -10.18 2.34 -8.38
C PRO A 36 -10.08 0.94 -7.79
N ALA A 37 -10.68 -0.04 -8.48
CA ALA A 37 -10.67 -1.43 -8.03
C ALA A 37 -9.25 -1.97 -7.81
N MET A 38 -8.31 -1.63 -8.69
CA MET A 38 -6.90 -2.04 -8.57
C MET A 38 -6.19 -1.38 -7.37
N ALA A 39 -6.54 -0.13 -7.03
CA ALA A 39 -5.99 0.54 -5.85
C ALA A 39 -6.50 -0.09 -4.54
N LYS A 40 -7.79 -0.46 -4.50
CA LYS A 40 -8.37 -1.22 -3.38
C LYS A 40 -7.70 -2.59 -3.23
N GLU A 41 -7.44 -3.29 -4.34
CA GLU A 41 -6.73 -4.57 -4.34
C GLU A 41 -5.30 -4.42 -3.79
N TYR A 42 -4.61 -3.33 -4.14
CA TYR A 42 -3.30 -3.02 -3.58
C TYR A 42 -3.35 -2.80 -2.07
N VAL A 43 -4.30 -2.00 -1.57
CA VAL A 43 -4.48 -1.79 -0.12
C VAL A 43 -4.74 -3.13 0.58
N LYS A 44 -5.62 -3.97 0.04
CA LYS A 44 -5.89 -5.30 0.59
C LYS A 44 -4.64 -6.19 0.60
N ALA A 45 -3.83 -6.17 -0.45
CA ALA A 45 -2.60 -6.95 -0.50
C ALA A 45 -1.59 -6.52 0.58
N VAL A 46 -1.55 -5.22 0.93
CA VAL A 46 -0.75 -4.71 2.06
C VAL A 46 -1.33 -5.17 3.39
N GLU A 47 -2.66 -5.10 3.57
CA GLU A 47 -3.35 -5.60 4.77
C GLU A 47 -3.08 -7.08 5.00
N ASP A 48 -3.18 -7.91 3.95
CA ASP A 48 -2.89 -9.34 4.01
C ASP A 48 -1.41 -9.63 4.34
N ALA A 49 -0.49 -8.82 3.82
CA ALA A 49 0.95 -8.99 4.05
C ALA A 49 1.37 -8.62 5.49
N VAL A 50 0.75 -7.60 6.07
CA VAL A 50 1.04 -7.11 7.43
C VAL A 50 0.18 -7.83 8.48
N GLY A 51 -0.97 -8.38 8.09
CA GLY A 51 -1.94 -8.99 9.00
C GLY A 51 -2.72 -7.96 9.83
N LEU A 52 -2.78 -6.70 9.40
CA LEU A 52 -3.44 -5.60 10.10
C LEU A 52 -4.22 -4.72 9.11
N PRO A 53 -5.36 -4.16 9.54
CA PRO A 53 -6.14 -3.26 8.70
C PRO A 53 -5.43 -1.92 8.49
N VAL A 54 -5.54 -1.38 7.28
CA VAL A 54 -5.05 -0.05 6.91
C VAL A 54 -6.14 0.98 7.20
N THR A 55 -5.84 1.90 8.11
CA THR A 55 -6.79 2.92 8.61
C THR A 55 -6.57 4.31 8.02
N ILE A 56 -5.40 4.58 7.44
CA ILE A 56 -5.03 5.89 6.90
C ILE A 56 -4.37 5.67 5.53
N ILE A 57 -4.86 6.37 4.51
CA ILE A 57 -4.36 6.27 3.13
C ILE A 57 -4.13 7.70 2.60
N GLY A 58 -2.90 8.02 2.23
CA GLY A 58 -2.58 9.28 1.55
C GLY A 58 -2.67 9.12 0.04
N VAL A 59 -3.45 9.97 -0.63
CA VAL A 59 -3.64 9.97 -2.09
C VAL A 59 -3.07 11.20 -2.80
N GLY A 60 -2.45 12.12 -2.05
CA GLY A 60 -1.78 13.29 -2.60
C GLY A 60 -1.02 14.10 -1.54
N PRO A 61 -0.36 15.20 -1.94
CA PRO A 61 0.49 16.01 -1.06
C PRO A 61 -0.28 16.86 -0.04
N SER A 62 -1.56 17.17 -0.29
CA SER A 62 -2.37 18.00 0.60
C SER A 62 -2.89 17.21 1.80
N ARG A 63 -2.99 17.85 2.97
CA ARG A 63 -3.64 17.23 4.16
C ARG A 63 -5.06 16.74 3.89
N LYS A 64 -5.79 17.41 3.00
CA LYS A 64 -7.15 17.02 2.60
C LYS A 64 -7.18 15.76 1.73
N GLN A 65 -6.06 15.37 1.14
CA GLN A 65 -5.89 14.16 0.32
C GLN A 65 -5.49 12.97 1.19
N THR A 66 -6.13 12.83 2.35
CA THR A 66 -5.93 11.72 3.29
C THR A 66 -7.28 11.09 3.58
N ILE A 67 -7.41 9.81 3.27
CA ILE A 67 -8.59 9.00 3.53
C ILE A 67 -8.43 8.35 4.90
N PHE A 68 -9.44 8.53 5.76
CA PHE A 68 -9.52 7.87 7.06
C PHE A 68 -10.58 6.77 7.03
N ARG A 69 -10.20 5.57 7.48
CA ARG A 69 -11.01 4.35 7.52
C ARG A 69 -10.89 3.75 8.92
N LYS A 70 -12.01 3.24 9.46
CA LYS A 70 -12.03 2.45 10.70
C LYS A 70 -11.89 0.97 10.39
#